data_AF-A0A954JQM4-F1
#
_entry.id   AF-A0A954JQM4-F1
#
_cell.length_a   1.000
_cell.length_b   1.000
_cell.length_c   1.000
_cell.angle_alpha   90.00
_cell.angle_beta   90.00
_cell.angle_gamma   90.00
#
_symmetry.space_group_name_H-M   'P 1'
#
loop_
_entity.id
_entity.type
_entity.pdbx_description
1 polymer ?
#
loop_
_entity_poly.entity_id
_entity_poly.type
_entity_poly.pdbx_seq_one_letter_code
_entity_poly.pdbx_strand_id
1 'polypeptide(L)'
;QFPKVEEAYAQEAWGDVASLPDELPSLEDLNHLREAAETKKKARKVLPYAEHDPSGRAKCKHSGEPIPKGSLRVALGQEVEFGGQTRVSPFLVLPSQVGEALQVPGIVPGREVDPLDLMEHLRTNSPDLDENDWTVLEAEIGSME
;
A
#
# COMPACT_ATOMS: atom_id res chain seq x y z
N GLN A 1 9.28 -6.11 46.77
CA GLN A 1 9.30 -4.74 46.22
C GLN A 1 10.35 -4.69 45.12
N PHE A 2 10.04 -4.05 43.99
CA PHE A 2 10.95 -3.93 42.85
C PHE A 2 11.61 -2.54 42.89
N PRO A 3 12.80 -2.37 43.49
CA PRO A 3 13.36 -1.05 43.76
C PRO A 3 13.65 -0.27 42.47
N LYS A 4 14.04 -0.98 41.41
CA LYS A 4 14.25 -0.40 40.07
C LYS A 4 12.99 0.17 39.42
N VAL A 5 11.82 -0.38 39.76
CA VAL A 5 10.54 0.10 39.22
C VAL A 5 10.16 1.41 39.92
N GLU A 6 10.31 1.47 41.25
CA GLU A 6 10.10 2.69 42.02
C GLU A 6 11.09 3.81 41.61
N GLU A 7 12.37 3.49 41.34
CA GLU A 7 13.35 4.43 40.77
C GLU A 7 12.95 4.95 39.38
N ALA A 8 12.44 4.09 38.50
CA ALA A 8 12.04 4.49 37.15
C ALA A 8 10.80 5.42 37.14
N TYR A 9 9.88 5.25 38.10
CA TYR A 9 8.74 6.16 38.28
C TYR A 9 9.10 7.42 39.07
N ALA A 10 10.16 7.40 39.88
CA ALA A 10 10.68 8.57 40.59
C ALA A 10 11.44 9.53 39.65
N GLN A 11 11.97 9.03 38.53
CA GLN A 11 12.41 9.87 37.42
C GLN A 11 11.18 10.45 36.73
N GLU A 12 10.75 11.64 37.15
CA GLU A 12 9.85 12.47 36.36
C GLU A 12 10.58 12.87 35.06
N ALA A 13 10.49 12.03 34.02
CA ALA A 13 11.10 12.27 32.72
C ALA A 13 10.70 13.60 32.06
N TRP A 14 9.70 14.29 32.63
CA TRP A 14 9.23 15.62 32.25
C TRP A 14 10.01 16.76 32.93
N GLY A 15 10.64 16.52 34.08
CA GLY A 15 11.40 17.50 34.85
C GLY A 15 12.85 17.68 34.36
N ASP A 16 13.43 16.64 33.73
CA ASP A 16 14.79 16.66 33.19
C ASP A 16 14.89 17.25 31.76
N VAL A 17 13.79 17.72 31.17
CA VAL A 17 13.82 18.49 29.93
C VAL A 17 14.22 19.93 30.28
N ALA A 18 15.50 20.10 30.64
CA ALA A 18 16.08 21.34 31.16
C ALA A 18 16.03 22.54 30.18
N SER A 19 15.63 22.32 28.93
CA SER A 19 15.41 23.38 27.96
C SER A 19 14.43 22.90 26.90
N LEU A 20 13.56 23.81 26.43
CA LEU A 20 12.87 23.63 25.16
C LEU A 20 13.92 23.29 24.08
N PRO A 21 13.60 22.44 23.09
CA PRO A 21 14.50 22.23 21.96
C PRO A 21 14.88 23.59 21.37
N ASP A 22 16.18 23.86 21.26
CA ASP A 22 16.70 25.17 20.77
C ASP A 22 16.14 25.54 19.39
N GLU A 23 15.79 24.53 18.58
CA GLU A 23 15.17 24.71 17.27
C GLU A 23 13.81 24.00 17.25
N LEU A 24 12.77 24.71 17.69
CA LEU A 24 11.41 24.37 17.27
C LEU A 24 11.29 24.71 15.78
N PRO A 25 10.80 23.79 14.93
CA PRO A 25 10.55 24.08 13.52
C PRO A 25 9.66 25.30 13.39
N SER A 26 9.99 26.19 12.45
CA SER A 26 9.15 27.35 12.19
C SER A 26 7.80 26.93 11.61
N LEU A 27 6.81 27.81 11.68
CA LEU A 27 5.52 27.56 11.02
C LEU A 27 5.67 27.36 9.51
N GLU A 28 6.67 28.00 8.90
CA GLU A 28 6.98 27.84 7.48
C GLU A 28 7.50 26.42 7.19
N ASP A 29 8.43 25.92 8.02
CA ASP A 29 8.96 24.55 7.89
C ASP A 29 7.85 23.49 8.03
N LEU A 30 6.95 23.68 9.02
CA LEU A 30 5.82 22.77 9.23
C LEU A 30 4.85 22.77 8.04
N ASN A 31 4.60 23.94 7.45
CA ASN A 31 3.75 24.05 6.26
C ASN A 31 4.40 23.38 5.04
N HIS A 32 5.70 23.59 4.82
CA HIS A 32 6.43 22.94 3.74
C HIS A 32 6.44 21.41 3.90
N LEU A 33 6.66 20.91 5.13
CA LEU A 33 6.57 19.47 5.42
C LEU A 33 5.17 18.91 5.14
N ARG A 34 4.11 19.65 5.49
CA ARG A 34 2.73 19.27 5.19
C ARG A 34 2.48 19.22 3.68
N GLU A 35 2.91 20.22 2.93
CA GLU A 35 2.75 20.26 1.46
C GLU A 35 3.53 19.13 0.78
N ALA A 36 4.75 18.86 1.23
CA ALA A 36 5.56 17.73 0.77
C ALA A 36 4.91 16.38 1.13
N ALA A 37 4.25 16.26 2.28
CA ALA A 37 3.52 15.06 2.66
C ALA A 37 2.26 14.87 1.81
N GLU A 38 1.50 15.94 1.53
CA GLU A 38 0.30 15.90 0.70
C GLU A 38 0.62 15.56 -0.76
N THR A 39 1.69 16.11 -1.33
CA THR A 39 2.14 15.75 -2.68
C THR A 39 2.55 14.27 -2.77
N LYS A 40 3.31 13.77 -1.79
CA LYS A 40 3.67 12.35 -1.71
C LYS A 40 2.45 11.45 -1.51
N LYS A 41 1.46 11.88 -0.74
CA LYS A 41 0.21 11.13 -0.50
C LYS A 41 -0.61 11.04 -1.78
N LYS A 42 -0.74 12.14 -2.53
CA LYS A 42 -1.42 12.18 -3.83
C LYS A 42 -0.72 11.34 -4.90
N ALA A 43 0.60 11.30 -4.88
CA ALA A 43 1.38 10.46 -5.81
C ALA A 43 1.37 8.97 -5.44
N ARG A 44 0.95 8.60 -4.21
CA ARG A 44 0.90 7.21 -3.78
C ARG A 44 -0.29 6.53 -4.44
N LYS A 45 -0.01 5.49 -5.24
CA LYS A 45 -1.04 4.62 -5.82
C LYS A 45 -1.83 3.92 -4.71
N VAL A 46 -3.15 3.98 -4.81
CA VAL A 46 -4.09 3.35 -3.87
C VAL A 46 -4.40 1.94 -4.37
N LEU A 47 -4.38 0.95 -3.48
CA LEU A 47 -4.73 -0.43 -3.82
C LEU A 47 -6.26 -0.58 -3.86
N PRO A 48 -6.83 -1.37 -4.80
CA PRO A 48 -6.15 -2.02 -5.92
C PRO A 48 -5.83 -1.04 -7.05
N TYR A 49 -4.74 -1.27 -7.79
CA TYR A 49 -4.46 -0.55 -9.05
C TYR A 49 -3.87 -1.50 -10.10
N ALA A 50 -4.03 -1.15 -11.37
CA ALA A 50 -3.40 -1.80 -12.51
C ALA A 50 -2.46 -0.82 -13.21
N GLU A 51 -1.39 -1.34 -13.79
CA GLU A 51 -0.44 -0.53 -14.55
C GLU A 51 0.38 -1.40 -15.52
N HIS A 52 1.07 -0.75 -16.45
CA HIS A 52 2.14 -1.37 -17.21
C HIS A 52 3.39 -1.55 -16.35
N ASP A 53 4.04 -2.71 -16.42
CA ASP A 53 5.28 -2.92 -15.68
C ASP A 53 6.39 -1.99 -16.19
N PRO A 54 6.94 -1.09 -15.35
CA PRO A 54 7.92 -0.11 -15.81
C PRO A 54 9.31 -0.71 -16.06
N SER A 55 9.60 -1.91 -15.55
CA SER A 55 10.97 -2.43 -15.39
C SER A 55 11.23 -3.80 -16.03
N GLY A 56 10.20 -4.63 -16.19
CA GLY A 56 10.29 -6.05 -16.55
C GLY A 56 10.94 -6.95 -15.49
N ARG A 57 11.12 -6.47 -14.25
CA ARG A 57 11.79 -7.22 -13.17
C ARG A 57 10.84 -7.86 -12.19
N ALA A 58 9.56 -7.50 -12.22
CA ALA A 58 8.57 -8.09 -11.33
C ALA A 58 8.28 -9.53 -11.75
N LYS A 59 7.87 -10.33 -10.77
CA LYS A 59 7.29 -11.66 -10.99
C LYS A 59 5.89 -11.64 -10.41
N CYS A 60 4.98 -12.39 -11.02
CA CYS A 60 3.69 -12.66 -10.45
C CYS A 60 3.88 -13.36 -9.11
N LYS A 61 3.33 -12.82 -8.03
CA LYS A 61 3.46 -13.42 -6.70
C LYS A 61 2.59 -14.65 -6.50
N HIS A 62 1.61 -14.88 -7.39
CA HIS A 62 0.78 -16.08 -7.39
C HIS A 62 1.48 -17.25 -8.11
N SER A 63 1.86 -17.08 -9.38
CA SER A 63 2.46 -18.16 -10.19
C SER A 63 3.99 -18.20 -10.20
N GLY A 64 4.65 -17.10 -9.84
CA GLY A 64 6.11 -16.96 -9.95
C GLY A 64 6.61 -16.59 -11.35
N GLU A 65 5.71 -16.47 -12.34
CA GLU A 65 6.06 -16.13 -13.72
C GLU A 65 6.62 -14.70 -13.83
N PRO A 66 7.61 -14.46 -14.71
CA PRO A 66 8.11 -13.12 -14.94
C PRO A 66 7.04 -12.24 -15.60
N ILE A 67 6.96 -10.98 -15.17
CA ILE A 67 6.09 -9.95 -15.77
C ILE A 67 6.94 -9.13 -16.74
N PRO A 68 6.73 -9.24 -18.06
CA PRO A 68 7.50 -8.48 -19.05
C PRO A 68 7.38 -6.96 -18.87
N LYS A 69 8.40 -6.22 -19.30
CA LYS A 69 8.33 -4.76 -19.31
C LYS A 69 7.21 -4.31 -20.25
N GLY A 70 6.33 -3.43 -19.79
CA GLY A 70 5.22 -2.92 -20.57
C GLY A 70 4.03 -3.86 -20.66
N SER A 71 4.04 -5.03 -20.01
CA SER A 71 2.82 -5.83 -19.86
C SER A 71 1.98 -5.32 -18.70
N LEU A 72 0.68 -5.60 -18.73
CA LEU A 72 -0.23 -5.27 -17.64
C LEU A 72 0.09 -6.10 -16.39
N ARG A 73 0.01 -5.45 -15.24
CA ARG A 73 0.06 -6.08 -13.92
C ARG A 73 -0.99 -5.45 -13.01
N VAL A 74 -1.54 -6.26 -12.12
CA VAL A 74 -2.50 -5.82 -11.10
C VAL A 74 -1.83 -5.90 -9.74
N ALA A 75 -1.94 -4.83 -8.96
CA ALA A 75 -1.49 -4.75 -7.58
C ALA A 75 -2.69 -4.90 -6.65
N LEU A 76 -2.80 -6.08 -6.04
CA LEU A 76 -3.75 -6.37 -4.97
C LEU A 76 -3.15 -6.03 -3.60
N GLY A 77 -3.94 -6.09 -2.54
CA GLY A 77 -3.47 -6.05 -1.17
C GLY A 77 -3.08 -7.43 -0.66
N GLN A 78 -1.94 -7.53 0.02
CA GLN A 78 -1.58 -8.66 0.86
C GLN A 78 -1.53 -8.19 2.30
N GLU A 79 -2.38 -8.76 3.13
CA GLU A 79 -2.39 -8.55 4.56
C GLU A 79 -1.28 -9.37 5.22
N VAL A 80 -0.44 -8.68 5.99
CA VAL A 80 0.64 -9.30 6.76
C VAL A 80 0.53 -8.79 8.18
N GLU A 81 0.43 -9.71 9.14
CA GLU A 81 0.51 -9.38 10.55
C GLU A 81 1.97 -9.23 10.97
N PHE A 82 2.31 -8.07 11.53
CA PHE A 82 3.63 -7.81 12.08
C PHE A 82 3.51 -7.11 13.42
N GLY A 83 3.94 -7.77 14.49
CA GLY A 83 3.98 -7.18 15.84
C GLY A 83 2.61 -6.72 16.36
N GLY A 84 1.53 -7.45 16.06
CA GLY A 84 0.17 -7.09 16.45
C GLY A 84 -0.49 -6.00 15.58
N GLN A 85 0.16 -5.58 14.50
CA GLN A 85 -0.39 -4.65 13.50
C GLN A 85 -0.59 -5.37 12.16
N THR A 86 -1.79 -5.29 11.59
CA THR A 86 -2.05 -5.73 10.21
C THR A 86 -1.60 -4.64 9.25
N ARG A 87 -0.71 -5.00 8.31
CA ARG A 87 -0.23 -4.11 7.24
C ARG A 87 -0.65 -4.68 5.90
N VAL A 88 -1.14 -3.81 5.02
CA VAL A 88 -1.45 -4.16 3.63
C VAL A 88 -0.28 -3.75 2.76
N SER A 89 0.28 -4.71 2.02
CA SER A 89 1.38 -4.47 1.07
C SER A 89 0.97 -4.87 -0.35
N PRO A 90 1.56 -4.27 -1.41
CA PRO A 90 1.20 -4.62 -2.78
C PRO A 90 1.53 -6.07 -3.14
N PHE A 91 0.56 -6.77 -3.68
CA PHE A 91 0.66 -8.12 -4.23
C PHE A 91 0.51 -8.07 -5.75
N LEU A 92 1.64 -8.10 -6.45
CA LEU A 92 1.68 -7.97 -7.91
C LEU A 92 1.35 -9.31 -8.58
N VAL A 93 0.33 -9.30 -9.43
CA VAL A 93 -0.14 -10.47 -10.18
C VAL A 93 -0.38 -10.14 -11.64
N LEU A 94 -0.36 -11.19 -12.48
CA LEU A 94 -0.85 -11.10 -13.86
C LEU A 94 -2.38 -10.97 -13.84
N PRO A 95 -2.99 -10.25 -14.80
CA PRO A 95 -4.44 -10.04 -14.81
C PRO A 95 -5.22 -11.36 -14.84
N SER A 96 -4.76 -12.34 -15.62
CA SER A 96 -5.33 -13.70 -15.68
C SER A 96 -5.34 -14.47 -14.36
N GLN A 97 -4.51 -14.08 -13.40
CA GLN A 97 -4.34 -14.77 -12.12
C GLN A 97 -4.98 -14.02 -10.95
N VAL A 98 -5.66 -12.90 -11.21
CA VAL A 98 -6.35 -12.11 -10.18
C VAL A 98 -7.43 -12.93 -9.48
N GLY A 99 -8.27 -13.64 -10.25
CA GLY A 99 -9.35 -14.46 -9.70
C GLY A 99 -8.85 -15.55 -8.76
N GLU A 100 -7.80 -16.27 -9.16
CA GLU A 100 -7.16 -17.29 -8.32
C GLU A 100 -6.45 -16.69 -7.11
N ALA A 101 -5.76 -15.55 -7.29
CA ALA A 101 -5.03 -14.89 -6.21
C ALA A 101 -5.95 -14.41 -5.09
N LEU A 102 -7.17 -13.94 -5.41
CA LEU A 102 -8.15 -13.49 -4.41
C LEU A 102 -8.77 -14.64 -3.60
N GLN A 103 -8.67 -15.88 -4.07
CA GLN A 103 -9.08 -17.05 -3.29
C GLN A 103 -8.05 -17.42 -2.20
N VAL A 104 -6.81 -16.89 -2.31
CA VAL A 104 -5.74 -17.17 -1.34
C VAL A 104 -5.99 -16.37 -0.05
N PRO A 105 -5.99 -17.02 1.12
CA PRO A 105 -6.17 -16.33 2.40
C PRO A 105 -5.13 -15.22 2.61
N GLY A 106 -5.60 -14.04 3.01
CA GLY A 106 -4.75 -12.86 3.26
C GLY A 106 -4.45 -12.03 2.01
N ILE A 107 -4.93 -12.42 0.83
CA ILE A 107 -4.98 -11.55 -0.35
C ILE A 107 -6.34 -10.88 -0.41
N VAL A 108 -6.34 -9.56 -0.55
CA VAL A 108 -7.53 -8.72 -0.58
C VAL A 108 -7.43 -7.78 -1.79
N PRO A 109 -8.55 -7.37 -2.40
CA PRO A 109 -8.51 -6.40 -3.51
C PRO A 109 -7.94 -5.06 -3.02
N GLY A 110 -8.26 -4.66 -1.80
CA GLY A 110 -7.73 -3.49 -1.12
C GLY A 110 -8.25 -3.43 0.29
N ARG A 111 -7.80 -2.46 1.08
CA ARG A 111 -8.39 -2.23 2.40
C ARG A 111 -9.82 -1.72 2.20
N GLU A 112 -10.79 -2.43 2.76
CA GLU A 112 -12.22 -2.05 2.70
C GLU A 112 -12.81 -2.06 1.28
N VAL A 113 -12.23 -2.83 0.35
CA VAL A 113 -12.77 -3.03 -1.00
C VAL A 113 -13.46 -4.39 -1.06
N ASP A 114 -14.70 -4.42 -1.54
CA ASP A 114 -15.41 -5.68 -1.81
C ASP A 114 -14.82 -6.33 -3.08
N PRO A 115 -14.53 -7.65 -3.08
CA PRO A 115 -14.10 -8.36 -4.28
C PRO A 115 -15.00 -8.14 -5.50
N LEU A 116 -16.31 -7.93 -5.32
CA LEU A 116 -17.25 -7.68 -6.41
C LEU A 116 -17.04 -6.34 -7.11
N ASP A 117 -16.51 -5.33 -6.39
CA ASP A 117 -16.30 -3.98 -6.91
C ASP A 117 -14.87 -3.76 -7.45
N LEU A 118 -14.08 -4.83 -7.54
CA LEU A 118 -12.66 -4.77 -7.92
C LEU A 118 -12.42 -3.95 -9.20
N MET A 119 -13.21 -4.17 -10.24
CA MET A 119 -13.04 -3.49 -11.53
C MET A 119 -13.33 -1.99 -11.44
N GLU A 120 -14.31 -1.58 -10.64
CA GLU A 120 -14.62 -0.16 -10.42
C GLU A 120 -13.47 0.54 -9.67
N HIS A 121 -12.93 -0.11 -8.65
CA HIS A 121 -11.79 0.39 -7.91
C HIS A 121 -10.52 0.46 -8.77
N LEU A 122 -10.28 -0.56 -9.61
CA LEU A 122 -9.16 -0.54 -10.56
C LEU A 122 -9.25 0.66 -11.49
N ARG A 123 -10.43 0.92 -12.09
CA ARG A 123 -10.64 2.08 -12.96
C ARG A 123 -10.36 3.41 -12.26
N THR A 124 -10.80 3.53 -11.02
CA THR A 124 -10.61 4.76 -10.23
C THR A 124 -9.14 5.00 -9.86
N ASN A 125 -8.42 3.94 -9.52
CA ASN A 125 -7.05 4.02 -9.00
C ASN A 125 -5.95 3.91 -10.07
N SER A 126 -6.32 3.66 -11.34
CA SER A 126 -5.39 3.40 -12.45
C SER A 126 -5.55 4.43 -13.58
N PRO A 127 -5.12 5.68 -13.37
CA PRO A 127 -5.26 6.74 -14.37
C PRO A 127 -4.37 6.54 -15.62
N ASP A 128 -3.41 5.62 -15.56
CA ASP A 128 -2.36 5.44 -16.57
C ASP A 128 -2.75 4.49 -17.72
N LEU A 129 -3.98 3.95 -17.74
CA LEU A 129 -4.43 2.90 -18.67
C LEU A 129 -5.42 3.43 -19.72
N ASP A 130 -5.30 2.94 -20.96
CA ASP A 130 -6.19 3.29 -22.06
C ASP A 130 -7.41 2.35 -22.18
N GLU A 131 -8.35 2.66 -23.08
CA GLU A 131 -9.57 1.88 -23.28
C GLU A 131 -9.30 0.45 -23.80
N ASN A 132 -8.20 0.26 -24.54
CA ASN A 132 -7.79 -1.05 -25.03
C ASN A 132 -7.23 -1.90 -23.89
N ASP A 133 -6.44 -1.31 -23.00
CA ASP A 133 -5.93 -1.96 -21.78
C ASP A 133 -7.07 -2.41 -20.88
N TRP A 134 -8.13 -1.60 -20.74
CA TRP A 134 -9.31 -1.99 -19.98
C TRP A 134 -10.05 -3.17 -20.60
N THR A 135 -10.14 -3.21 -21.92
CA THR A 135 -10.74 -4.35 -22.64
C THR A 135 -9.94 -5.62 -22.41
N VAL A 136 -8.60 -5.53 -22.42
CA VAL A 136 -7.72 -6.68 -22.12
C VAL A 136 -7.84 -7.11 -20.66
N LEU A 137 -7.83 -6.16 -19.71
CA LEU A 137 -7.99 -6.46 -18.29
C LEU A 137 -9.31 -7.15 -17.99
N GLU A 138 -10.42 -6.65 -18.55
CA GLU A 138 -11.73 -7.29 -18.39
C GLU A 138 -11.78 -8.70 -18.98
N ALA A 139 -11.15 -8.89 -20.16
CA ALA A 139 -11.09 -10.19 -20.80
C ALA A 139 -10.21 -11.20 -20.02
N GLU A 140 -9.08 -10.74 -19.46
CA GLU A 140 -8.14 -11.61 -18.73
C GLU A 140 -8.58 -11.91 -17.30
N ILE A 141 -9.05 -10.89 -16.56
CA ILE A 141 -9.56 -11.09 -15.19
C ILE A 141 -10.85 -11.93 -15.25
N GLY A 142 -11.66 -11.73 -16.30
CA GLY A 142 -12.91 -12.44 -16.51
C GLY A 142 -14.00 -11.98 -15.55
N SER A 143 -15.25 -12.37 -15.85
CA SER A 143 -16.33 -12.26 -14.88
C SER A 143 -16.08 -13.28 -13.78
N MET A 144 -15.80 -12.82 -12.57
CA MET A 144 -15.73 -13.66 -11.38
C MET A 144 -17.14 -14.22 -11.11
N GLU A 145 -17.51 -15.34 -11.75
CA GLU A 145 -18.65 -16.19 -11.36
C GLU A 145 -18.23 -17.24 -10.33
#